data_AF-A0A958QXI1-F1
#
_entry.id   AF-A0A958QXI1-F1
#
_cell.length_a   1.000
_cell.length_b   1.000
_cell.length_c   1.000
_cell.angle_alpha   90.00
_cell.angle_beta   90.00
_cell.angle_gamma   90.00
#
_symmetry.space_group_name_H-M   'P 1'
#
loop_
_entity.id
_entity.type
_entity.pdbx_description
1 polymer ?
#
loop_
_entity_poly.entity_id
_entity_poly.type
_entity_poly.pdbx_seq_one_letter_code
_entity_poly.pdbx_strand_id
1 'polypeptide(L)' 'YDILGVPRGASQEQIQRAYRKLAAQYHPDKVAHLGSEFREMAHQKMVAIQQAYNELTA' A
#
# COMPACT_ATOMS: atom_id res chain seq x y z
N TYR A 1 7.23 -2.86 -7.90
CA TYR A 1 8.16 -1.71 -7.78
C TYR A 1 7.44 -0.38 -7.84
N ASP A 2 6.74 -0.05 -8.94
CA ASP A 2 6.06 1.24 -9.11
C ASP A 2 4.90 1.47 -8.12
N ILE A 3 4.07 0.44 -7.87
CA ILE A 3 2.91 0.52 -6.96
C ILE A 3 3.31 0.81 -5.51
N LEU A 4 4.44 0.26 -5.06
CA LEU A 4 4.99 0.49 -3.71
C LEU A 4 5.92 1.72 -3.67
N GLY A 5 6.22 2.34 -4.82
CA GLY A 5 7.18 3.43 -4.92
C GLY A 5 8.61 3.05 -4.54
N VAL A 6 8.98 1.77 -4.71
CA VAL A 6 10.30 1.23 -4.32
C VAL A 6 11.14 0.91 -5.55
N PRO A 7 12.46 1.17 -5.53
CA PRO A 7 13.35 0.92 -6.66
C PRO A 7 13.42 -0.59 -7.00
N ARG A 8 13.66 -0.91 -8.28
CA ARG A 8 13.95 -2.28 -8.74
C ARG A 8 15.22 -2.78 -8.02
N GLY A 9 15.07 -3.72 -7.08
CA GLY A 9 16.15 -4.17 -6.19
C GLY A 9 16.06 -3.67 -4.74
N ALA A 10 14.97 -3.00 -4.36
CA ALA A 10 14.72 -2.64 -2.97
C ALA A 10 14.78 -3.86 -2.05
N SER A 11 15.46 -3.73 -0.91
CA SER A 11 15.54 -4.82 0.06
C SER A 11 14.19 -5.05 0.75
N GLN A 12 13.97 -6.26 1.28
CA GLN A 12 12.79 -6.62 2.08
C GLN A 12 12.42 -5.56 3.12
N GLU A 13 13.41 -4.99 3.84
CA GLU A 13 13.19 -3.89 4.78
C GLU A 13 12.59 -2.63 4.13
N GLN A 14 13.08 -2.24 2.95
CA GLN A 14 12.57 -1.07 2.22
C GLN A 14 11.15 -1.30 1.73
N ILE A 15 10.88 -2.50 1.21
CA ILE A 15 9.56 -2.94 0.77
C ILE A 15 8.57 -2.90 1.95
N GLN A 16 8.95 -3.47 3.10
CA GLN A 16 8.11 -3.52 4.29
C GLN A 16 7.88 -2.13 4.90
N ARG A 17 8.88 -1.25 4.84
CA ARG A 17 8.77 0.14 5.31
C ARG A 17 7.86 0.96 4.40
N ALA A 18 7.97 0.80 3.07
CA ALA A 18 7.07 1.43 2.10
C ALA A 18 5.63 0.92 2.25
N TYR A 19 5.45 -0.40 2.38
CA TYR A 19 4.17 -1.03 2.65
C TYR A 19 3.49 -0.44 3.89
N ARG A 20 4.19 -0.37 5.03
CA ARG A 20 3.66 0.23 6.26
C ARG A 20 3.26 1.70 6.09
N LYS A 21 4.06 2.47 5.33
CA LYS A 21 3.80 3.89 5.06
C LYS A 21 2.53 4.08 4.24
N LEU A 22 2.34 3.26 3.20
CA LEU A 22 1.16 3.29 2.34
C LEU A 22 -0.07 2.75 3.06
N ALA A 23 0.06 1.66 3.82
CA ALA A 23 -1.01 1.09 4.62
C ALA A 23 -1.55 2.11 5.65
N ALA A 24 -0.69 2.89 6.30
CA ALA A 24 -1.10 3.96 7.20
C ALA A 24 -1.78 5.15 6.48
N GLN A 25 -1.51 5.33 5.20
CA GLN A 25 -2.06 6.41 4.38
C GLN A 25 -3.45 6.05 3.83
N TYR A 26 -3.65 4.79 3.46
CA TYR A 26 -4.92 4.23 2.98
C TYR A 26 -5.70 3.48 4.06
N HIS A 27 -5.30 3.58 5.33
CA HIS A 27 -5.95 2.85 6.42
C HIS A 27 -7.43 3.25 6.51
N PRO A 28 -8.37 2.30 6.68
CA PRO A 28 -9.80 2.60 6.77
C PRO A 28 -10.12 3.66 7.82
N ASP A 29 -9.37 3.71 8.93
CA ASP A 29 -9.49 4.73 9.97
C ASP A 29 -9.22 6.17 9.46
N LYS A 30 -8.22 6.35 8.59
CA LYS A 30 -7.86 7.64 8.00
C LYS A 30 -8.83 8.09 6.91
N VAL A 31 -9.44 7.14 6.21
CA VAL A 31 -10.38 7.44 5.12
C VAL A 31 -11.84 7.35 5.54
N ALA A 32 -12.12 6.90 6.78
CA ALA A 32 -13.46 6.79 7.34
C ALA A 32 -14.21 8.13 7.29
N HIS A 33 -13.51 9.24 7.52
CA HIS A 33 -14.07 10.59 7.48
C HIS A 33 -14.20 11.19 6.07
N LEU A 34 -13.59 10.58 5.04
CA LEU A 34 -13.55 11.13 3.66
C LEU A 34 -14.76 10.72 2.80
N GLY A 35 -15.63 9.84 3.31
CA GLY A 35 -16.79 9.33 2.58
C GLY A 35 -16.56 7.96 1.91
N SER A 36 -17.62 7.42 1.31
CA SER A 36 -17.63 6.05 0.76
C SER A 36 -16.71 5.88 -0.45
N GLU A 37 -16.61 6.90 -1.32
CA GLU A 37 -15.76 6.87 -2.52
C GLU A 37 -14.27 6.75 -2.16
N PHE A 38 -13.82 7.49 -1.14
CA PHE A 38 -12.44 7.40 -0.65
C PHE A 38 -12.16 6.06 0.03
N ARG A 39 -13.14 5.47 0.72
CA ARG A 39 -13.02 4.13 1.30
C ARG A 39 -12.81 3.08 0.22
N GLU A 40 -13.56 3.16 -0.87
CA GLU A 40 -13.46 2.21 -1.98
C GLU A 40 -12.12 2.36 -2.73
N MET A 41 -11.69 3.59 -3.02
CA MET A 41 -10.37 3.85 -3.60
C MET A 41 -9.23 3.39 -2.68
N ALA A 42 -9.33 3.65 -1.38
CA ALA A 42 -8.33 3.21 -0.41
C ALA A 42 -8.24 1.68 -0.34
N HIS A 43 -9.38 1.00 -0.37
CA HIS A 43 -9.43 -0.46 -0.42
C HIS A 43 -8.76 -0.99 -1.69
N GLN A 44 -9.09 -0.46 -2.88
CA GLN A 44 -8.46 -0.87 -4.14
C GLN A 44 -6.94 -0.64 -4.14
N LYS A 45 -6.50 0.53 -3.66
CA LYS A 45 -5.07 0.86 -3.49
C LYS A 45 -4.40 -0.13 -2.56
N MET A 46 -5.00 -0.42 -1.41
CA MET A 46 -4.45 -1.31 -0.39
C MET A 46 -4.32 -2.74 -0.92
N VAL A 47 -5.30 -3.24 -1.66
CA VAL A 47 -5.22 -4.55 -2.36
C VAL A 47 -4.04 -4.57 -3.34
N ALA A 48 -3.91 -3.56 -4.20
CA ALA A 48 -2.81 -3.48 -5.15
C ALA A 48 -1.44 -3.42 -4.46
N ILE A 49 -1.33 -2.68 -3.35
CA ILE A 49 -0.12 -2.60 -2.53
C ILE A 49 0.21 -3.97 -1.91
N GLN A 50 -0.79 -4.69 -1.41
CA GLN A 50 -0.62 -6.02 -0.81
C GLN A 50 -0.18 -7.06 -1.85
N GLN A 51 -0.75 -7.02 -3.06
CA GLN A 51 -0.34 -7.91 -4.15
C GLN A 51 1.10 -7.61 -4.59
N ALA A 52 1.44 -6.34 -4.80
CA ALA A 52 2.79 -5.94 -5.14
C ALA A 52 3.81 -6.30 -4.05
N TYR A 53 3.41 -6.23 -2.78
CA TYR A 53 4.25 -6.71 -1.68
C TYR A 53 4.48 -8.21 -1.79
N ASN A 54 3.41 -8.99 -1.97
CA ASN A 54 3.49 -10.44 -2.04
C ASN A 54 4.34 -10.92 -3.22
N GLU A 55 4.22 -10.30 -4.41
CA GLU A 55 5.08 -10.60 -5.57
C GLU A 55 6.56 -10.29 -5.35
N LEU A 56 6.88 -9.29 -4.51
CA LEU A 56 8.26 -8.93 -4.22
C LEU A 56 8.86 -9.74 -3.07
N THR A 57 8.02 -10.37 -2.26
CA THR A 57 8.45 -11.18 -1.11
C THR A 57 8.33 -12.69 -1.32
N ALA A 58 7.63 -13.13 -2.38
CA ALA A 58 7.51 -14.53 -2.81
C ALA A 58 8.77 -15.00 -3.53
#